data_AF-A0A671W7L1-F1
#
_entry.id   AF-A0A671W7L1-F1
#
_cell.length_a   1.000
_cell.length_b   1.000
_cell.length_c   1.000
_cell.angle_alpha   90.00
_cell.angle_beta   90.00
_cell.angle_gamma   90.00
#
_symmetry.space_group_name_H-M   'P 1'
#
loop_
_entity.id
_entity.type
_entity.pdbx_description
1 polymer ?
#
loop_
_entity_poly.entity_id
_entity_poly.type
_entity_poly.pdbx_seq_one_letter_code
_entity_poly.pdbx_strand_id
1 'polypeptide(L)'
;ESICSADMSFRRGVVRQSKFRHVFAQAWKTEHCIDDVRVSRVTWDTSLCAVNPKFIAVIIEAGGGGAFLVVPIGKSGRIDQSCPTVCGHAAPVLDIQWSPHDDNVIASASEDCTVKVWQIPDGGLTSPMTEAIVTLEGHSKRVGILAWHPSALNILLTAGCDNVICVWNLGTGELVYQLADAHPDLIYSVSWNKDGSIICTVCKDKALRVIDPRRGTILKVKEKVHDGTRPMRAVFLSDGKILTTGFSRMSERQLALWDTKDLSEPMAVQEMDTSNGVLLPFYDPDTNMVYLCGKGDCTIRYFEVTDESPYVHFLSLYSSKEPQRGAGFLSKRGVDVNKCEIARFYKLHERKVEPISMTVPRKSDLFQGDLYPDTAGSEPALLADEWIAGQDAPPLLVSLSGGYNAPPSKHRDTIRSKPQLVSQDSGAGAAPPSAPTSTTTSEDLLNELLAEMKALRAVVLAQSQRIELLERQLARIEDGDV
;
A
#
# COMPACT_ATOMS: atom_id res chain seq x y z
N GLU A 1 58.04 8.08 -28.29
CA GLU A 1 57.40 6.81 -28.71
C GLU A 1 57.03 6.07 -27.43
N SER A 2 55.81 5.65 -27.12
CA SER A 2 54.66 5.32 -27.95
C SER A 2 53.38 5.66 -27.17
N ILE A 3 52.40 6.20 -27.89
CA ILE A 3 51.05 6.53 -27.43
C ILE A 3 50.25 5.22 -27.44
N CYS A 4 49.83 4.71 -26.28
CA CYS A 4 48.76 3.71 -26.22
C CYS A 4 47.42 4.44 -26.17
N SER A 5 46.84 4.58 -27.36
CA SER A 5 45.45 4.95 -27.61
C SER A 5 44.53 3.89 -27.01
N ALA A 6 43.92 4.19 -25.85
CA ALA A 6 42.77 3.44 -25.37
C ALA A 6 41.52 3.96 -26.10
N ASP A 7 40.97 3.07 -26.91
CA ASP A 7 39.81 3.22 -27.76
C ASP A 7 38.57 3.66 -26.97
N MET A 8 38.23 4.97 -27.03
CA MET A 8 36.93 5.49 -26.60
C MET A 8 35.86 5.06 -27.62
N SER A 9 35.50 3.77 -27.58
CA SER A 9 34.26 3.32 -28.21
C SER A 9 33.09 3.83 -27.35
N PHE A 10 32.53 4.97 -27.75
CA PHE A 10 31.17 5.35 -27.38
C PHE A 10 30.22 4.26 -27.91
N ARG A 11 30.05 3.18 -27.14
CA ARG A 11 28.88 2.30 -27.30
C ARG A 11 27.67 3.19 -27.09
N ARG A 12 26.93 3.46 -28.17
CA ARG A 12 25.57 3.99 -28.09
C ARG A 12 24.80 3.07 -27.15
N GLY A 13 24.70 3.47 -25.89
CA GLY A 13 24.06 2.68 -24.85
C GLY A 13 22.65 2.38 -25.30
N VAL A 14 22.31 1.10 -25.38
CA VAL A 14 20.93 0.66 -25.51
C VAL A 14 20.23 1.21 -24.28
N VAL A 15 19.45 2.28 -24.46
CA VAL A 15 18.67 2.86 -23.36
C VAL A 15 17.67 1.80 -22.95
N ARG A 16 17.79 1.29 -21.72
CA ARG A 16 16.84 0.34 -21.14
C ARG A 16 15.43 0.89 -21.32
N GLN A 17 14.56 0.10 -21.96
CA GLN A 17 13.17 0.48 -22.12
C GLN A 17 12.45 0.23 -20.79
N SER A 18 12.11 1.31 -20.10
CA SER A 18 11.25 1.28 -18.90
C SER A 18 10.04 2.17 -19.14
N LYS A 19 8.84 1.63 -18.91
CA LYS A 19 7.59 2.41 -18.94
C LYS A 19 7.55 3.48 -17.84
N PHE A 20 8.40 3.35 -16.81
CA PHE A 20 8.48 4.25 -15.66
C PHE A 20 9.63 5.25 -15.74
N ARG A 21 10.43 5.23 -16.83
CA ARG A 21 11.59 6.11 -17.04
C ARG A 21 11.29 7.60 -16.84
N HIS A 22 10.06 8.01 -17.16
CA HIS A 22 9.59 9.39 -17.14
C HIS A 22 8.58 9.67 -16.03
N VAL A 23 8.49 8.79 -15.03
CA VAL A 23 7.70 9.08 -13.82
C VAL A 23 8.21 10.37 -13.20
N PHE A 24 7.30 11.31 -12.99
CA PHE A 24 7.59 12.56 -12.32
C PHE A 24 6.72 12.70 -11.08
N ALA A 25 7.28 13.38 -10.08
CA ALA A 25 6.62 13.68 -8.84
C ALA A 25 6.14 15.13 -8.85
N GLN A 26 4.88 15.36 -8.49
CA GLN A 26 4.30 16.69 -8.42
C GLN A 26 3.65 16.91 -7.05
N ALA A 27 4.20 17.84 -6.28
CA ALA A 27 3.55 18.32 -5.07
C ALA A 27 2.28 19.08 -5.43
N TRP A 28 1.24 18.87 -4.64
CA TRP A 28 -0.02 19.59 -4.79
C TRP A 28 0.15 21.06 -4.39
N LYS A 29 -0.75 21.90 -4.89
CA LYS A 29 -0.81 23.31 -4.48
C LYS A 29 -1.18 23.40 -3.01
N THR A 30 -0.75 24.47 -2.34
CA THR A 30 -0.98 24.71 -0.91
C THR A 30 -2.46 24.62 -0.51
N GLU A 31 -3.39 25.04 -1.38
CA GLU A 31 -4.84 24.95 -1.16
C GLU A 31 -5.38 23.52 -0.99
N HIS A 32 -4.62 22.52 -1.43
CA HIS A 32 -4.92 21.10 -1.27
C HIS A 32 -4.04 20.42 -0.21
N CYS A 33 -3.17 21.17 0.47
CA CYS A 33 -2.44 20.69 1.63
C CYS A 33 -3.30 20.78 2.89
N ILE A 34 -2.88 20.09 3.94
CA ILE A 34 -3.48 20.18 5.27
C ILE A 34 -2.51 20.95 6.16
N ASP A 35 -2.94 22.08 6.69
CA ASP A 35 -2.10 23.00 7.48
C ASP A 35 -2.45 22.95 8.98
N ASP A 36 -1.50 23.38 9.81
CA ASP A 36 -1.59 23.47 11.28
C ASP A 36 -1.72 22.10 11.99
N VAL A 37 -1.24 21.04 11.35
CA VAL A 37 -1.15 19.69 11.95
C VAL A 37 0.10 19.60 12.80
N ARG A 38 -0.03 19.43 14.12
CA ARG A 38 1.11 19.31 15.05
C ARG A 38 1.76 17.92 14.98
N VAL A 39 2.55 17.66 13.93
CA VAL A 39 3.20 16.35 13.73
C VAL A 39 4.11 16.01 14.92
N SER A 40 4.05 14.75 15.36
CA SER A 40 4.86 14.25 16.48
C SER A 40 6.36 14.47 16.29
N ARG A 41 7.03 14.84 17.38
CA ARG A 41 8.49 15.05 17.46
C ARG A 41 9.23 13.82 17.99
N VAL A 42 8.52 12.74 18.28
CA VAL A 42 9.10 11.53 18.86
C VAL A 42 10.19 10.98 17.93
N THR A 43 11.35 10.70 18.52
CA THR A 43 12.51 10.13 17.82
C THR A 43 12.33 8.62 17.66
N TRP A 44 11.45 8.24 16.74
CA TRP A 44 11.18 6.85 16.37
C TRP A 44 11.21 6.70 14.85
N ASP A 45 11.75 5.62 14.30
CA ASP A 45 12.02 5.52 12.86
C ASP A 45 10.83 5.00 12.02
N THR A 46 9.59 5.33 12.37
CA THR A 46 8.37 4.98 11.62
C THR A 46 7.92 6.10 10.67
N SER A 47 6.96 5.82 9.79
CA SER A 47 6.44 6.81 8.83
C SER A 47 5.71 7.99 9.47
N LEU A 48 5.19 7.84 10.70
CA LEU A 48 4.29 8.77 11.43
C LEU A 48 2.96 9.09 10.72
N CYS A 49 2.71 8.49 9.56
CA CYS A 49 1.55 8.73 8.74
C CYS A 49 1.12 7.43 8.05
N ALA A 50 -0.17 7.16 8.10
CA ALA A 50 -0.80 6.03 7.43
C ALA A 50 -1.99 6.54 6.63
N VAL A 51 -2.12 6.10 5.38
CA VAL A 51 -3.15 6.61 4.47
C VAL A 51 -3.79 5.46 3.70
N ASN A 52 -5.11 5.48 3.63
CA ASN A 52 -5.91 4.56 2.83
C ASN A 52 -6.87 5.36 1.92
N PRO A 53 -7.75 4.72 1.12
CA PRO A 53 -8.61 5.45 0.19
C PRO A 53 -9.63 6.39 0.83
N LYS A 54 -9.93 6.24 2.14
CA LYS A 54 -10.90 7.08 2.86
C LYS A 54 -10.26 8.15 3.72
N PHE A 55 -9.14 7.86 4.37
CA PHE A 55 -8.60 8.64 5.49
C PHE A 55 -7.08 8.80 5.44
N ILE A 56 -6.64 9.92 6.02
CA ILE A 56 -5.26 10.22 6.34
C ILE A 56 -5.15 10.20 7.88
N ALA A 57 -4.27 9.37 8.41
CA ALA A 57 -3.95 9.33 9.83
C ALA A 57 -2.52 9.85 10.07
N VAL A 58 -2.34 10.74 11.04
CA VAL A 58 -1.05 11.37 11.36
C VAL A 58 -0.83 11.34 12.86
N ILE A 59 0.32 10.82 13.30
CA ILE A 59 0.71 10.86 14.71
C ILE A 59 1.03 12.31 15.09
N ILE A 60 0.35 12.84 16.11
CA ILE A 60 0.47 14.22 16.53
C ILE A 60 1.07 14.35 17.93
N GLU A 61 1.59 15.54 18.23
CA GLU A 61 2.01 15.91 19.57
C GLU A 61 0.79 16.19 20.46
N ALA A 62 0.70 15.48 21.59
CA ALA A 62 -0.34 15.65 22.59
C ALA A 62 0.29 16.18 23.90
N GLY A 63 -0.43 17.06 24.61
CA GLY A 63 0.02 17.64 25.88
C GLY A 63 0.06 16.65 27.06
N GLY A 64 -0.50 15.45 26.87
CA GLY A 64 -0.47 14.32 27.79
C GLY A 64 -0.98 13.06 27.08
N GLY A 65 -0.33 11.92 27.30
CA GLY A 65 -0.64 10.66 26.61
C GLY A 65 -0.16 10.60 25.15
N GLY A 66 -0.81 9.74 24.36
CA GLY A 66 -0.55 9.60 22.93
C GLY A 66 -1.81 9.84 22.11
N ALA A 67 -1.68 10.61 21.03
CA ALA A 67 -2.78 10.86 20.12
C ALA A 67 -2.35 10.83 18.65
N PHE A 68 -3.32 10.54 17.79
CA PHE A 68 -3.18 10.69 16.35
C PHE A 68 -4.44 11.34 15.76
N LEU A 69 -4.24 12.15 14.73
CA LEU A 69 -5.28 12.81 13.97
C LEU A 69 -5.74 11.88 12.85
N VAL A 70 -7.06 11.78 12.62
CA VAL A 70 -7.64 11.09 11.46
C VAL A 70 -8.56 12.05 10.73
N VAL A 71 -8.30 12.28 9.45
CA VAL A 71 -9.10 13.16 8.60
C VAL A 71 -9.47 12.47 7.29
N PRO A 72 -10.63 12.78 6.68
CA PRO A 72 -10.97 12.28 5.35
C PRO A 72 -9.91 12.68 4.30
N ILE A 73 -9.67 11.83 3.31
CA ILE A 73 -8.62 12.02 2.29
C ILE A 73 -8.78 13.31 1.47
N GLY A 74 -10.03 13.78 1.31
CA GLY A 74 -10.36 15.02 0.61
C GLY A 74 -10.27 16.28 1.48
N LYS A 75 -9.96 16.15 2.78
CA LYS A 75 -9.81 17.30 3.68
C LYS A 75 -8.57 18.11 3.28
N SER A 76 -8.75 19.40 3.05
CA SER A 76 -7.66 20.36 2.84
C SER A 76 -7.86 21.64 3.65
N GLY A 77 -6.83 22.48 3.66
CA GLY A 77 -6.77 23.72 4.40
C GLY A 77 -6.36 23.52 5.85
N ARG A 78 -6.62 24.54 6.68
CA ARG A 78 -6.21 24.57 8.07
C ARG A 78 -7.05 23.62 8.94
N ILE A 79 -6.37 22.83 9.77
CA ILE A 79 -7.01 22.03 10.82
C ILE A 79 -7.21 22.90 12.05
N ASP A 80 -8.44 22.89 12.57
CA ASP A 80 -8.77 23.60 13.80
C ASP A 80 -8.17 22.87 15.02
N GLN A 81 -7.77 23.62 16.05
CA GLN A 81 -7.21 23.03 17.28
C GLN A 81 -8.21 22.17 18.04
N SER A 82 -9.51 22.41 17.87
CA SER A 82 -10.59 21.59 18.43
C SER A 82 -10.93 20.34 17.61
N CYS A 83 -10.23 20.12 16.49
CA CYS A 83 -10.45 18.94 15.65
C CYS A 83 -10.30 17.66 16.50
N PRO A 84 -11.30 16.77 16.49
CA PRO A 84 -11.26 15.55 17.28
C PRO A 84 -10.13 14.64 16.84
N THR A 85 -9.54 13.96 17.82
CA THR A 85 -8.39 13.07 17.64
C THR A 85 -8.67 11.74 18.34
N VAL A 86 -7.89 10.72 17.99
CA VAL A 86 -7.90 9.46 18.74
C VAL A 86 -6.90 9.58 19.88
N CYS A 87 -7.37 9.46 21.12
CA CYS A 87 -6.61 9.85 22.32
C CYS A 87 -6.74 8.87 23.50
N GLY A 88 -6.88 7.56 23.26
CA GLY A 88 -6.95 6.57 24.34
C GLY A 88 -5.62 5.95 24.78
N HIS A 89 -4.47 6.40 24.28
CA HIS A 89 -3.16 5.93 24.73
C HIS A 89 -2.61 6.77 25.90
N ALA A 90 -1.98 6.09 26.87
CA ALA A 90 -1.43 6.74 28.07
C ALA A 90 -0.02 7.33 27.85
N ALA A 91 0.63 6.99 26.74
CA ALA A 91 1.95 7.47 26.35
C ALA A 91 2.03 7.67 24.82
N PRO A 92 3.09 8.31 24.28
CA PRO A 92 3.19 8.63 22.86
C PRO A 92 2.98 7.44 21.93
N VAL A 93 2.21 7.67 20.86
CA VAL A 93 2.02 6.69 19.78
C VAL A 93 3.29 6.65 18.91
N LEU A 94 3.79 5.45 18.65
CA LEU A 94 5.02 5.20 17.90
C LEU A 94 4.75 4.74 16.47
N ASP A 95 3.66 4.00 16.24
CA ASP A 95 3.30 3.49 14.92
C ASP A 95 1.79 3.43 14.74
N ILE A 96 1.34 3.60 13.49
CA ILE A 96 -0.06 3.50 13.09
C ILE A 96 -0.16 2.83 11.72
N GLN A 97 -1.13 1.94 11.55
CA GLN A 97 -1.35 1.25 10.27
C GLN A 97 -2.82 0.92 10.06
N TRP A 98 -3.34 1.25 8.88
CA TRP A 98 -4.69 0.86 8.45
C TRP A 98 -4.74 -0.64 8.15
N SER A 99 -5.89 -1.25 8.46
CA SER A 99 -6.18 -2.61 8.01
C SER A 99 -6.21 -2.65 6.47
N PRO A 100 -5.59 -3.65 5.82
CA PRO A 100 -5.69 -3.82 4.38
C PRO A 100 -7.12 -4.22 3.94
N HIS A 101 -7.88 -4.84 4.85
CA HIS A 101 -9.18 -5.44 4.57
C HIS A 101 -10.38 -4.57 4.97
N ASP A 102 -10.17 -3.54 5.79
CA ASP A 102 -11.21 -2.58 6.19
C ASP A 102 -10.63 -1.16 6.26
N ASP A 103 -11.15 -0.27 5.39
CA ASP A 103 -10.72 1.12 5.30
C ASP A 103 -11.13 1.98 6.51
N ASN A 104 -11.94 1.46 7.42
CA ASN A 104 -12.36 2.13 8.63
C ASN A 104 -11.60 1.64 9.88
N VAL A 105 -10.80 0.57 9.77
CA VAL A 105 -10.05 0.01 10.91
C VAL A 105 -8.59 0.45 10.89
N ILE A 106 -8.11 1.01 12.00
CA ILE A 106 -6.71 1.38 12.20
C ILE A 106 -6.17 0.78 13.50
N ALA A 107 -4.92 0.30 13.47
CA ALA A 107 -4.18 -0.09 14.67
C ALA A 107 -3.16 0.99 15.05
N SER A 108 -2.94 1.18 16.35
CA SER A 108 -1.92 2.07 16.90
C SER A 108 -1.09 1.37 17.98
N ALA A 109 0.22 1.60 17.96
CA ALA A 109 1.18 1.09 18.92
C ALA A 109 1.81 2.24 19.71
N SER A 110 2.02 2.05 21.01
CA SER A 110 2.43 3.13 21.91
C SER A 110 3.58 2.75 22.85
N GLU A 111 4.19 3.79 23.43
CA GLU A 111 5.09 3.69 24.57
C GLU A 111 4.44 3.12 25.84
N ASP A 112 3.11 3.08 25.92
CA ASP A 112 2.38 2.49 27.05
C ASP A 112 2.35 0.95 27.04
N CYS A 113 3.11 0.33 26.12
CA CYS A 113 3.22 -1.13 25.92
C CYS A 113 1.94 -1.79 25.38
N THR A 114 0.92 -1.02 25.01
CA THR A 114 -0.32 -1.54 24.45
C THR A 114 -0.40 -1.30 22.95
N VAL A 115 -1.16 -2.16 22.28
CA VAL A 115 -1.64 -1.92 20.91
C VAL A 115 -3.15 -1.80 20.95
N LYS A 116 -3.69 -0.77 20.31
CA LYS A 116 -5.13 -0.50 20.28
C LYS A 116 -5.64 -0.51 18.85
N VAL A 117 -6.83 -1.04 18.65
CA VAL A 117 -7.52 -1.09 17.37
C VAL A 117 -8.79 -0.24 17.42
N TRP A 118 -9.00 0.58 16.41
CA TRP A 118 -10.02 1.63 16.39
C TRP A 118 -10.91 1.50 15.15
N GLN A 119 -12.22 1.70 15.32
CA GLN A 119 -13.17 1.82 14.22
C GLN A 119 -13.41 3.31 13.97
N ILE A 120 -13.00 3.81 12.82
CA ILE A 120 -13.24 5.19 12.43
C ILE A 120 -14.59 5.27 11.71
N PRO A 121 -15.53 6.11 12.18
CA PRO A 121 -16.81 6.33 11.49
C PRO A 121 -16.60 6.87 10.09
N ASP A 122 -17.50 6.53 9.18
CA ASP A 122 -17.55 7.15 7.85
C ASP A 122 -17.74 8.68 8.00
N GLY A 123 -16.97 9.44 7.22
CA GLY A 123 -16.91 10.90 7.33
C GLY A 123 -15.91 11.43 8.36
N GLY A 124 -15.31 10.56 9.17
CA GLY A 124 -14.27 10.90 10.15
C GLY A 124 -14.82 11.13 11.57
N LEU A 125 -13.95 11.60 12.45
CA LEU A 125 -14.29 11.80 13.86
C LEU A 125 -15.17 13.05 14.06
N THR A 126 -16.21 12.93 14.87
CA THR A 126 -17.06 14.05 15.32
C THR A 126 -16.77 14.47 16.76
N SER A 127 -16.19 13.58 17.56
CA SER A 127 -15.75 13.81 18.93
C SER A 127 -14.45 13.04 19.19
N PRO A 128 -13.64 13.44 20.20
CA PRO A 128 -12.43 12.70 20.54
C PRO A 128 -12.73 11.24 20.87
N MET A 129 -11.96 10.32 20.30
CA MET A 129 -12.15 8.88 20.48
C MET A 129 -11.16 8.36 21.52
N THR A 130 -11.67 7.90 22.66
CA THR A 130 -10.87 7.37 23.77
C THR A 130 -11.00 5.86 23.92
N GLU A 131 -12.10 5.27 23.45
CA GLU A 131 -12.39 3.85 23.57
C GLU A 131 -11.97 3.11 22.30
N ALA A 132 -11.11 2.10 22.46
CA ALA A 132 -10.68 1.21 21.40
C ALA A 132 -11.62 0.00 21.31
N ILE A 133 -11.77 -0.59 20.12
CA ILE A 133 -12.52 -1.85 19.94
C ILE A 133 -11.82 -2.99 20.68
N VAL A 134 -10.49 -3.05 20.53
CA VAL A 134 -9.63 -4.09 21.10
C VAL A 134 -8.39 -3.41 21.66
N THR A 135 -8.02 -3.76 22.88
CA THR A 135 -6.72 -3.43 23.47
C THR A 135 -5.94 -4.73 23.64
N LEU A 136 -4.78 -4.80 22.99
CA LEU A 136 -3.88 -5.93 23.03
C LEU A 136 -2.77 -5.64 24.04
N GLU A 137 -2.68 -6.49 25.05
CA GLU A 137 -1.71 -6.42 26.13
C GLU A 137 -0.87 -7.70 26.12
N GLY A 138 0.45 -7.55 25.94
CA GLY A 138 1.36 -8.70 25.90
C GLY A 138 2.83 -8.32 25.80
N HIS A 139 3.13 -7.10 25.35
CA HIS A 139 4.47 -6.56 25.41
C HIS A 139 4.79 -5.98 26.78
N SER A 140 6.02 -6.19 27.23
CA SER A 140 6.54 -5.68 28.52
C SER A 140 7.24 -4.33 28.40
N LYS A 141 7.48 -3.88 27.16
CA LYS A 141 8.09 -2.59 26.81
C LYS A 141 7.32 -1.96 25.66
N ARG A 142 7.64 -0.69 25.36
CA ARG A 142 7.02 0.07 24.26
C ARG A 142 6.95 -0.73 22.95
N VAL A 143 5.81 -0.62 22.29
CA VAL A 143 5.53 -1.25 21.01
C VAL A 143 5.70 -0.22 19.91
N GLY A 144 6.51 -0.54 18.89
CA GLY A 144 6.89 0.46 17.89
C GLY A 144 6.83 -0.02 16.45
N ILE A 145 6.31 -1.22 16.21
CA ILE A 145 6.16 -1.81 14.88
C ILE A 145 4.81 -2.52 14.82
N LEU A 146 4.01 -2.16 13.82
CA LEU A 146 2.78 -2.84 13.43
C LEU A 146 2.93 -3.41 12.02
N ALA A 147 2.39 -4.60 11.80
CA ALA A 147 2.30 -5.21 10.48
C ALA A 147 1.03 -6.06 10.35
N TRP A 148 0.00 -5.52 9.70
CA TRP A 148 -1.19 -6.28 9.32
C TRP A 148 -0.86 -7.43 8.36
N HIS A 149 -1.56 -8.56 8.52
CA HIS A 149 -1.43 -9.67 7.60
C HIS A 149 -2.03 -9.33 6.22
N PRO A 150 -1.31 -9.59 5.12
CA PRO A 150 -1.73 -9.10 3.79
C PRO A 150 -2.92 -9.86 3.20
N SER A 151 -3.17 -11.11 3.62
CA SER A 151 -4.18 -11.99 3.01
C SER A 151 -5.20 -12.58 4.00
N ALA A 152 -4.95 -12.49 5.31
CA ALA A 152 -5.76 -13.15 6.33
C ALA A 152 -6.49 -12.10 7.16
N LEU A 153 -7.76 -12.32 7.38
CA LEU A 153 -8.61 -11.42 8.14
C LEU A 153 -8.17 -11.38 9.61
N ASN A 154 -8.19 -10.19 10.21
CA ASN A 154 -8.00 -9.99 11.66
C ASN A 154 -6.66 -10.47 12.26
N ILE A 155 -5.66 -10.79 11.43
CA ILE A 155 -4.31 -11.12 11.92
C ILE A 155 -3.45 -9.86 11.92
N LEU A 156 -2.92 -9.51 13.10
CA LEU A 156 -2.02 -8.38 13.30
C LEU A 156 -0.72 -8.85 13.96
N LEU A 157 0.42 -8.47 13.39
CA LEU A 157 1.73 -8.65 14.01
C LEU A 157 2.16 -7.37 14.71
N THR A 158 2.72 -7.53 15.90
CA THR A 158 3.30 -6.45 16.69
C THR A 158 4.71 -6.82 17.13
N ALA A 159 5.61 -5.84 17.17
CA ALA A 159 6.95 -6.04 17.74
C ALA A 159 7.33 -4.92 18.70
N GLY A 160 7.83 -5.31 19.86
CA GLY A 160 8.17 -4.43 20.97
C GLY A 160 9.66 -4.26 21.19
N CYS A 161 10.03 -3.29 22.03
CA CYS A 161 11.40 -3.11 22.54
C CYS A 161 11.82 -4.18 23.55
N ASP A 162 10.94 -5.13 23.85
CA ASP A 162 11.22 -6.37 24.57
C ASP A 162 11.78 -7.46 23.66
N ASN A 163 11.97 -7.14 22.36
CA ASN A 163 12.49 -8.03 21.32
C ASN A 163 11.56 -9.23 21.05
N VAL A 164 10.30 -9.14 21.48
CA VAL A 164 9.29 -10.15 21.23
C VAL A 164 8.48 -9.74 20.00
N ILE A 165 8.18 -10.71 19.16
CA ILE A 165 7.15 -10.58 18.12
C ILE A 165 5.91 -11.32 18.59
N CYS A 166 4.76 -10.64 18.55
CA CYS A 166 3.46 -11.20 18.89
C CYS A 166 2.56 -11.17 17.65
N VAL A 167 1.82 -12.26 17.42
CA VAL A 167 0.80 -12.36 16.38
C VAL A 167 -0.56 -12.54 17.06
N TRP A 168 -1.48 -11.64 16.75
CA TRP A 168 -2.78 -11.53 17.40
C TRP A 168 -3.90 -11.90 16.45
N ASN A 169 -4.94 -12.54 16.98
CA ASN A 169 -6.23 -12.65 16.31
C ASN A 169 -7.16 -11.59 16.90
N LEU A 170 -7.47 -10.56 16.13
CA LEU A 170 -8.34 -9.46 16.58
C LEU A 170 -9.81 -9.86 16.71
N GLY A 171 -10.24 -10.96 16.08
CA GLY A 171 -11.59 -11.48 16.23
C GLY A 171 -11.86 -12.03 17.63
N THR A 172 -10.83 -12.63 18.25
CA THR A 172 -10.90 -13.16 19.62
C THR A 172 -10.21 -12.25 20.65
N GLY A 173 -9.33 -11.35 20.20
CA GLY A 173 -8.46 -10.55 21.05
C GLY A 173 -7.28 -11.35 21.64
N GLU A 174 -7.03 -12.57 21.16
CA GLU A 174 -6.05 -13.48 21.75
C GLU A 174 -4.68 -13.41 21.05
N LEU A 175 -3.64 -13.69 21.84
CA LEU A 175 -2.30 -13.92 21.34
C LEU A 175 -2.21 -15.34 20.76
N VAL A 176 -1.98 -15.45 19.47
CA VAL A 176 -1.91 -16.74 18.77
C VAL A 176 -0.48 -17.29 18.76
N TYR A 177 0.48 -16.46 18.38
CA TYR A 177 1.89 -16.84 18.29
C TYR A 177 2.77 -15.81 18.95
N GLN A 178 3.77 -16.28 19.69
CA GLN A 178 4.77 -15.45 20.36
C GLN A 178 6.17 -15.94 20.02
N LEU A 179 7.00 -15.07 19.46
CA LEU A 179 8.40 -15.34 19.16
C LEU A 179 9.28 -14.51 20.10
N ALA A 180 9.58 -15.07 21.27
CA ALA A 180 10.37 -14.39 22.30
C ALA A 180 11.89 -14.58 22.11
N ASP A 181 12.32 -15.75 21.62
CA ASP A 181 13.74 -16.11 21.54
C ASP A 181 14.34 -15.95 20.13
N ALA A 182 13.58 -15.39 19.19
CA ALA A 182 14.03 -15.26 17.80
C ALA A 182 15.08 -14.14 17.60
N HIS A 183 15.09 -13.14 18.48
CA HIS A 183 15.90 -11.92 18.33
C HIS A 183 16.67 -11.57 19.60
N PRO A 184 18.02 -11.45 19.53
CA PRO A 184 18.84 -11.17 20.71
C PRO A 184 18.88 -9.67 21.10
N ASP A 185 18.50 -8.76 20.20
CA ASP A 185 18.50 -7.30 20.43
C ASP A 185 17.31 -6.66 19.69
N LEU A 186 17.21 -5.33 19.74
CA LEU A 186 16.11 -4.54 19.21
C LEU A 186 15.77 -4.90 17.75
N ILE A 187 14.50 -5.19 17.52
CA ILE A 187 13.94 -5.40 16.18
C ILE A 187 13.71 -4.02 15.57
N TYR A 188 14.31 -3.77 14.41
CA TYR A 188 14.13 -2.52 13.70
C TYR A 188 12.92 -2.54 12.79
N SER A 189 12.71 -3.62 12.03
CA SER A 189 11.65 -3.71 11.02
C SER A 189 11.13 -5.14 10.91
N VAL A 190 9.84 -5.27 10.62
CA VAL A 190 9.17 -6.52 10.25
C VAL A 190 8.37 -6.28 8.97
N SER A 191 8.37 -7.24 8.06
CA SER A 191 7.52 -7.21 6.85
C SER A 191 7.06 -8.62 6.52
N TRP A 192 5.76 -8.75 6.22
CA TRP A 192 5.17 -9.96 5.64
C TRP A 192 5.58 -10.11 4.18
N ASN A 193 5.70 -11.34 3.72
CA ASN A 193 5.74 -11.63 2.29
C ASN A 193 4.33 -11.54 1.68
N LYS A 194 4.20 -11.74 0.36
CA LYS A 194 2.94 -11.51 -0.36
C LYS A 194 1.76 -12.35 0.15
N ASP A 195 1.97 -13.64 0.43
CA ASP A 195 0.92 -14.55 0.89
C ASP A 195 0.76 -14.58 2.42
N GLY A 196 1.69 -13.98 3.17
CA GLY A 196 1.69 -13.97 4.63
C GLY A 196 2.15 -15.29 5.27
N SER A 197 2.80 -16.18 4.52
CA SER A 197 3.37 -17.43 5.07
C SER A 197 4.63 -17.19 5.92
N ILE A 198 5.42 -16.16 5.59
CA ILE A 198 6.69 -15.85 6.24
C ILE A 198 6.88 -14.35 6.48
N ILE A 199 7.71 -14.03 7.48
CA ILE A 199 8.12 -12.67 7.80
C ILE A 199 9.63 -12.49 7.61
N CYS A 200 10.04 -11.30 7.18
CA CYS A 200 11.43 -10.87 7.21
C CYS A 200 11.61 -9.85 8.32
N THR A 201 12.68 -10.00 9.07
CA THR A 201 12.98 -9.16 10.22
C THR A 201 14.43 -8.72 10.19
N VAL A 202 14.69 -7.49 10.60
CA VAL A 202 16.04 -6.97 10.76
C VAL A 202 16.24 -6.47 12.18
N CYS A 203 17.39 -6.83 12.76
CA CYS A 203 17.70 -6.62 14.17
C CYS A 203 18.99 -5.82 14.33
N LYS A 204 19.15 -5.21 15.51
CA LYS A 204 20.33 -4.44 15.91
C LYS A 204 21.63 -5.26 15.96
N ASP A 205 21.52 -6.58 16.02
CA ASP A 205 22.64 -7.52 15.79
C ASP A 205 23.16 -7.54 14.33
N LYS A 206 22.55 -6.73 13.45
CA LYS A 206 22.84 -6.59 12.01
C LYS A 206 22.44 -7.79 11.15
N ALA A 207 21.62 -8.70 11.67
CA ALA A 207 21.16 -9.85 10.93
C ALA A 207 19.74 -9.66 10.35
N LEU A 208 19.57 -10.15 9.12
CA LEU A 208 18.28 -10.37 8.46
C LEU A 208 17.85 -11.80 8.73
N ARG A 209 16.63 -11.99 9.22
CA ARG A 209 16.04 -13.31 9.46
C ARG A 209 14.76 -13.47 8.65
N VAL A 210 14.61 -14.63 8.02
CA VAL A 210 13.37 -15.09 7.43
C VAL A 210 12.77 -16.14 8.35
N ILE A 211 11.54 -15.90 8.81
CA ILE A 211 10.93 -16.66 9.91
C ILE A 211 9.54 -17.11 9.47
N ASP A 212 9.19 -18.35 9.79
CA ASP A 212 7.80 -18.82 9.78
C ASP A 212 7.19 -18.51 11.16
N PRO A 213 6.25 -17.56 11.25
CA PRO A 213 5.69 -17.15 12.53
C PRO A 213 4.77 -18.20 13.17
N ARG A 214 4.14 -19.08 12.37
CA ARG A 214 3.24 -20.13 12.88
C ARG A 214 4.02 -21.23 13.58
N ARG A 215 5.18 -21.56 13.04
CA ARG A 215 6.07 -22.60 13.59
C ARG A 215 7.07 -22.05 14.60
N GLY A 216 7.25 -20.73 14.66
CA GLY A 216 8.31 -20.08 15.43
C GLY A 216 9.72 -20.41 14.94
N THR A 217 9.85 -20.96 13.72
CA THR A 217 11.13 -21.43 13.19
C THR A 217 11.81 -20.38 12.34
N ILE A 218 13.07 -20.09 12.65
CA ILE A 218 13.92 -19.26 11.79
C ILE A 218 14.37 -20.11 10.60
N LEU A 219 13.88 -19.78 9.41
CA LEU A 219 14.17 -20.52 8.18
C LEU A 219 15.55 -20.18 7.63
N LYS A 220 15.91 -18.89 7.66
CA LYS A 220 17.19 -18.39 7.16
C LYS A 220 17.69 -17.21 8.00
N VAL A 221 19.02 -17.11 8.13
CA VAL A 221 19.70 -16.00 8.78
C VAL A 221 20.84 -15.53 7.90
N LYS A 222 20.91 -14.22 7.66
CA LYS A 222 22.07 -13.55 7.09
C LYS A 222 22.61 -12.56 8.10
N GLU A 223 23.78 -12.85 8.63
CA GLU A 223 24.50 -11.92 9.49
C GLU A 223 25.18 -10.82 8.68
N LYS A 224 25.32 -9.62 9.28
CA LYS A 224 26.00 -8.46 8.70
C LYS A 224 25.48 -8.12 7.30
N VAL A 225 24.17 -7.95 7.20
CA VAL A 225 23.49 -7.51 5.96
C VAL A 225 24.03 -6.16 5.50
N HIS A 226 24.30 -5.29 6.48
CA HIS A 226 24.99 -4.02 6.30
C HIS A 226 26.06 -3.90 7.39
N ASP A 227 27.21 -3.31 7.06
CA ASP A 227 28.34 -3.20 8.00
C ASP A 227 28.18 -2.08 9.03
N GLY A 228 27.32 -1.10 8.76
CA GLY A 228 27.02 0.01 9.64
C GLY A 228 26.34 -0.42 10.95
N THR A 229 26.32 0.50 11.93
CA THR A 229 25.72 0.27 13.26
C THR A 229 24.33 0.90 13.42
N ARG A 230 23.90 1.67 12.41
CA ARG A 230 22.63 2.39 12.41
C ARG A 230 21.46 1.47 12.05
N PRO A 231 20.21 1.87 12.35
CA PRO A 231 19.04 1.07 12.05
C PRO A 231 18.90 0.74 10.56
N MET A 232 18.28 -0.41 10.29
CA MET A 232 18.05 -0.94 8.96
C MET A 232 16.56 -1.24 8.76
N ARG A 233 16.11 -1.25 7.51
CA ARG A 233 14.77 -1.69 7.11
C ARG A 233 14.88 -2.85 6.14
N ALA A 234 13.85 -3.70 6.14
CA ALA A 234 13.71 -4.79 5.19
C ALA A 234 12.25 -4.90 4.77
N VAL A 235 12.02 -5.10 3.48
CA VAL A 235 10.70 -5.36 2.90
C VAL A 235 10.81 -6.51 1.90
N PHE A 236 9.79 -7.36 1.88
CA PHE A 236 9.64 -8.34 0.81
C PHE A 236 9.18 -7.67 -0.49
N LEU A 237 9.66 -8.23 -1.59
CA LEU A 237 9.19 -7.91 -2.94
C LEU A 237 8.15 -8.95 -3.41
N SER A 238 7.46 -8.65 -4.51
CA SER A 238 6.36 -9.48 -5.04
C SER A 238 6.83 -10.87 -5.51
N ASP A 239 8.11 -11.01 -5.85
CA ASP A 239 8.78 -12.23 -6.29
C ASP A 239 9.42 -13.03 -5.12
N GLY A 240 9.26 -12.55 -3.89
CA GLY A 240 9.83 -13.16 -2.69
C GLY A 240 11.29 -12.81 -2.43
N LYS A 241 11.92 -11.92 -3.21
CA LYS A 241 13.22 -11.31 -2.87
C LYS A 241 13.05 -10.33 -1.70
N ILE A 242 14.15 -9.95 -1.05
CA ILE A 242 14.14 -8.99 0.05
C ILE A 242 14.97 -7.78 -0.32
N LEU A 243 14.41 -6.59 -0.11
CA LEU A 243 15.11 -5.33 -0.28
C LEU A 243 15.40 -4.74 1.10
N THR A 244 16.67 -4.41 1.35
CA THR A 244 17.12 -3.84 2.62
C THR A 244 17.68 -2.44 2.42
N THR A 245 17.41 -1.56 3.38
CA THR A 245 18.09 -0.28 3.51
C THR A 245 18.89 -0.28 4.80
N GLY A 246 20.09 0.29 4.75
CA GLY A 246 20.99 0.32 5.89
C GLY A 246 22.14 1.27 5.65
N PHE A 247 23.25 1.02 6.34
CA PHE A 247 24.42 1.89 6.30
C PHE A 247 25.70 1.08 6.08
N SER A 248 26.63 1.63 5.31
CA SER A 248 27.99 1.13 5.17
C SER A 248 28.78 1.31 6.47
N ARG A 249 29.96 0.68 6.56
CA ARG A 249 30.90 0.94 7.66
C ARG A 249 31.28 2.41 7.78
N MET A 250 31.33 3.13 6.65
CA MET A 250 31.64 4.56 6.58
C MET A 250 30.41 5.45 6.78
N SER A 251 29.28 4.88 7.20
CA SER A 251 27.99 5.57 7.40
C SER A 251 27.36 6.13 6.11
N GLU A 252 27.64 5.54 4.95
CA GLU A 252 26.87 5.83 3.73
C GLU A 252 25.58 5.03 3.73
N ARG A 253 24.48 5.63 3.32
CA ARG A 253 23.21 4.94 3.15
C ARG A 253 23.30 3.98 1.97
N GLN A 254 22.88 2.75 2.19
CA GLN A 254 22.94 1.67 1.22
C GLN A 254 21.56 1.06 1.02
N LEU A 255 21.30 0.68 -0.23
CA LEU A 255 20.20 -0.16 -0.66
C LEU A 255 20.79 -1.49 -1.12
N ALA A 256 20.28 -2.61 -0.63
CA ALA A 256 20.70 -3.93 -1.09
C ALA A 256 19.50 -4.81 -1.46
N LEU A 257 19.67 -5.62 -2.50
CA LEU A 257 18.70 -6.62 -2.94
C LEU A 257 19.24 -8.02 -2.66
N TRP A 258 18.41 -8.87 -2.08
CA TRP A 258 18.76 -10.22 -1.63
C TRP A 258 17.82 -11.25 -2.23
N ASP A 259 18.38 -12.34 -2.74
CA ASP A 259 17.59 -13.52 -3.10
C ASP A 259 17.30 -14.32 -1.82
N THR A 260 16.04 -14.61 -1.55
CA THR A 260 15.70 -15.46 -0.40
C THR A 260 16.16 -16.89 -0.57
N LYS A 261 16.42 -17.36 -1.79
CA LYS A 261 16.98 -18.70 -2.05
C LYS A 261 18.44 -18.78 -1.61
N ASP A 262 19.23 -17.75 -1.92
CA ASP A 262 20.64 -17.63 -1.54
C ASP A 262 20.92 -16.25 -0.92
N LEU A 263 21.06 -16.23 0.40
CA LEU A 263 21.39 -15.02 1.16
C LEU A 263 22.90 -14.83 1.37
N SER A 264 23.76 -15.66 0.75
CA SER A 264 25.21 -15.58 0.96
C SER A 264 25.78 -14.22 0.55
N GLU A 265 25.35 -13.70 -0.61
CA GLU A 265 25.75 -12.41 -1.16
C GLU A 265 24.55 -11.61 -1.68
N PRO A 266 24.60 -10.27 -1.63
CA PRO A 266 23.55 -9.44 -2.20
C PRO A 266 23.59 -9.50 -3.73
N MET A 267 22.41 -9.57 -4.37
CA MET A 267 22.27 -9.49 -5.83
C MET A 267 22.70 -8.13 -6.38
N ALA A 268 22.42 -7.07 -5.62
CA ALA A 268 22.79 -5.71 -5.94
C ALA A 268 23.00 -4.93 -4.65
N VAL A 269 24.00 -4.04 -4.63
CA VAL A 269 24.20 -3.04 -3.60
C VAL A 269 24.38 -1.70 -4.28
N GLN A 270 23.60 -0.72 -3.84
CA GLN A 270 23.69 0.65 -4.31
C GLN A 270 23.93 1.59 -3.14
N GLU A 271 25.06 2.28 -3.19
CA GLU A 271 25.40 3.33 -2.23
C GLU A 271 24.76 4.65 -2.68
N MET A 272 24.36 5.47 -1.71
CA MET A 272 23.55 6.66 -1.97
C MET A 272 24.25 7.94 -1.51
N ASP A 273 24.11 8.30 -0.24
CA ASP A 273 24.68 9.51 0.35
C ASP A 273 25.08 9.24 1.81
N THR A 274 25.72 10.21 2.46
CA THR A 274 26.21 10.10 3.85
C THR A 274 25.24 10.70 4.88
N SER A 275 23.96 10.82 4.53
CA SER A 275 22.95 11.39 5.43
C SER A 275 22.64 10.45 6.59
N ASN A 276 22.25 11.02 7.73
CA ASN A 276 22.00 10.26 8.97
C ASN A 276 20.64 9.57 9.04
N GLY A 277 19.65 10.01 8.25
CA GLY A 277 18.27 9.55 8.33
C GLY A 277 18.10 8.13 7.77
N VAL A 278 17.46 7.26 8.55
CA VAL A 278 17.09 5.90 8.13
C VAL A 278 16.16 6.00 6.93
N LEU A 279 16.49 5.29 5.84
CA LEU A 279 15.65 5.24 4.64
C LEU A 279 14.51 4.25 4.85
N LEU A 280 13.28 4.71 4.71
CA LEU A 280 12.09 3.88 4.70
C LEU A 280 11.80 3.43 3.26
N PRO A 281 11.83 2.11 2.98
CA PRO A 281 11.42 1.59 1.69
C PRO A 281 9.90 1.45 1.61
N PHE A 282 9.30 2.12 0.64
CA PHE A 282 7.91 1.92 0.24
C PHE A 282 7.91 1.17 -1.09
N TYR A 283 7.43 -0.06 -1.09
CA TYR A 283 7.42 -0.92 -2.27
C TYR A 283 6.00 -1.02 -2.86
N ASP A 284 5.89 -0.80 -4.16
CA ASP A 284 4.66 -1.02 -4.94
C ASP A 284 4.78 -2.35 -5.72
N PRO A 285 4.06 -3.40 -5.32
CA PRO A 285 4.15 -4.71 -5.94
C PRO A 285 3.61 -4.75 -7.37
N ASP A 286 2.73 -3.82 -7.75
CA ASP A 286 2.07 -3.81 -9.05
C ASP A 286 2.99 -3.25 -10.15
N THR A 287 3.87 -2.33 -9.76
CA THR A 287 4.79 -1.66 -10.67
C THR A 287 6.25 -2.09 -10.49
N ASN A 288 6.53 -2.89 -9.46
CA ASN A 288 7.88 -3.22 -8.98
C ASN A 288 8.74 -1.97 -8.70
N MET A 289 8.10 -0.87 -8.30
CA MET A 289 8.78 0.35 -7.92
C MET A 289 9.04 0.39 -6.43
N VAL A 290 10.22 0.87 -6.05
CA VAL A 290 10.57 1.14 -4.65
C VAL A 290 10.88 2.62 -4.49
N TYR A 291 10.29 3.23 -3.49
CA TYR A 291 10.49 4.63 -3.12
C TYR A 291 11.21 4.68 -1.77
N LEU A 292 12.29 5.45 -1.71
CA LEU A 292 13.09 5.62 -0.52
C LEU A 292 12.97 7.06 -0.02
N CYS A 293 12.57 7.20 1.23
CA CYS A 293 12.57 8.49 1.91
C CYS A 293 12.96 8.33 3.38
N GLY A 294 13.76 9.25 3.90
CA GLY A 294 14.21 9.24 5.29
C GLY A 294 13.76 10.47 6.04
N LYS A 295 13.61 10.36 7.36
CA LYS A 295 13.35 11.54 8.20
C LYS A 295 14.52 12.51 8.09
N GLY A 296 14.20 13.79 7.88
CA GLY A 296 15.17 14.85 7.65
C GLY A 296 15.59 15.02 6.19
N ASP A 297 15.24 14.10 5.28
CA ASP A 297 15.53 14.28 3.85
C ASP A 297 14.55 15.29 3.23
N CYS A 298 15.03 16.00 2.20
CA CYS A 298 14.18 16.84 1.35
C CYS A 298 13.78 16.13 0.04
N THR A 299 14.14 14.85 -0.11
CA THR A 299 14.03 14.10 -1.36
C THR A 299 13.33 12.76 -1.19
N ILE A 300 12.59 12.33 -2.21
CA ILE A 300 12.08 10.97 -2.34
C ILE A 300 12.73 10.38 -3.60
N ARG A 301 13.57 9.35 -3.43
CA ARG A 301 14.23 8.66 -4.55
C ARG A 301 13.44 7.44 -4.94
N TYR A 302 13.37 7.12 -6.22
CA TYR A 302 12.62 5.95 -6.66
C TYR A 302 13.36 5.15 -7.73
N PHE A 303 13.19 3.83 -7.61
CA PHE A 303 13.89 2.82 -8.37
C PHE A 303 12.88 1.82 -8.90
N GLU A 304 13.25 1.15 -9.98
CA GLU A 304 12.52 0.02 -10.52
C GLU A 304 13.33 -1.24 -10.28
N VAL A 305 12.69 -2.28 -9.75
CA VAL A 305 13.30 -3.58 -9.55
C VAL A 305 12.90 -4.51 -10.69
N THR A 306 13.88 -5.12 -11.35
CA THR A 306 13.67 -6.08 -12.44
C THR A 306 14.61 -7.28 -12.28
N ASP A 307 14.37 -8.32 -13.07
CA ASP A 307 15.28 -9.47 -13.16
C ASP A 307 16.49 -9.22 -14.08
N GLU A 308 16.60 -8.02 -14.66
CA GLU A 308 17.73 -7.64 -15.52
C GLU A 308 18.78 -6.89 -14.70
N SER A 309 20.02 -7.40 -14.69
CA SER A 309 21.19 -6.73 -14.07
C SER A 309 21.29 -5.25 -14.48
N PRO A 310 21.53 -4.31 -13.55
CA PRO A 310 21.91 -4.49 -12.14
C PRO A 310 20.75 -4.75 -11.17
N TYR A 311 19.59 -5.20 -11.66
CA TYR A 311 18.36 -5.56 -10.93
C TYR A 311 17.62 -4.37 -10.31
N VAL A 312 18.34 -3.44 -9.70
CA VAL A 312 17.79 -2.21 -9.12
C VAL A 312 18.21 -1.03 -9.98
N HIS A 313 17.23 -0.40 -10.63
CA HIS A 313 17.45 0.66 -11.60
C HIS A 313 16.96 1.99 -11.04
N PHE A 314 17.87 2.92 -10.78
CA PHE A 314 17.50 4.28 -10.40
C PHE A 314 16.72 4.97 -11.54
N LEU A 315 15.55 5.52 -11.22
CA LEU A 315 14.73 6.24 -12.20
C LEU A 315 14.96 7.75 -12.10
N SER A 316 14.57 8.33 -10.96
CA SER A 316 14.65 9.76 -10.70
C SER A 316 14.43 10.02 -9.21
N LEU A 317 14.44 11.30 -8.83
CA LEU A 317 14.11 11.74 -7.49
C LEU A 317 13.15 12.93 -7.54
N TYR A 318 12.28 13.00 -6.54
CA TYR A 318 11.59 14.22 -6.15
C TYR A 318 12.48 15.00 -5.19
N SER A 319 12.51 16.32 -5.32
CA SER A 319 13.24 17.21 -4.41
C SER A 319 12.36 18.40 -4.01
N SER A 320 12.56 18.86 -2.79
CA SER A 320 11.84 19.96 -2.17
C SER A 320 12.78 20.77 -1.28
N LYS A 321 12.32 21.90 -0.74
CA LYS A 321 13.15 22.75 0.13
C LYS A 321 13.07 22.35 1.61
N GLU A 322 11.93 21.80 2.02
CA GLU A 322 11.63 21.50 3.41
C GLU A 322 11.90 20.03 3.73
N PRO A 323 12.57 19.70 4.85
CA PRO A 323 12.83 18.32 5.24
C PRO A 323 11.56 17.63 5.72
N GLN A 324 11.39 16.35 5.38
CA GLN A 324 10.26 15.56 5.85
C GLN A 324 10.44 15.10 7.31
N ARG A 325 9.37 15.15 8.09
CA ARG A 325 9.26 14.52 9.43
C ARG A 325 8.81 13.06 9.35
N GLY A 326 8.13 12.71 8.27
CA GLY A 326 7.51 11.42 8.01
C GLY A 326 6.85 11.43 6.64
N ALA A 327 6.30 10.31 6.22
CA ALA A 327 5.66 10.18 4.92
C ALA A 327 4.61 9.07 4.95
N GLY A 328 3.36 9.38 4.61
CA GLY A 328 2.34 8.39 4.33
C GLY A 328 2.42 7.93 2.88
N PHE A 329 2.08 6.67 2.62
CA PHE A 329 1.98 6.11 1.27
C PHE A 329 0.55 5.61 1.06
N LEU A 330 -0.11 6.12 0.03
CA LEU A 330 -1.48 5.76 -0.29
C LEU A 330 -1.55 4.35 -0.91
N SER A 331 -2.42 3.51 -0.39
CA SER A 331 -2.73 2.20 -0.98
C SER A 331 -3.17 2.33 -2.44
N LYS A 332 -2.89 1.31 -3.27
CA LYS A 332 -3.20 1.35 -4.70
C LYS A 332 -4.65 1.69 -5.03
N ARG A 333 -5.61 1.19 -4.24
CA ARG A 333 -7.06 1.47 -4.40
C ARG A 333 -7.43 2.96 -4.35
N GLY A 334 -6.57 3.81 -3.77
CA GLY A 334 -6.82 5.26 -3.63
C GLY A 334 -6.19 6.14 -4.71
N VAL A 335 -5.37 5.58 -5.62
CA VAL A 335 -4.69 6.40 -6.64
C VAL A 335 -5.65 6.83 -7.75
N ASP A 336 -5.41 8.00 -8.33
CA ASP A 336 -6.21 8.53 -9.43
C ASP A 336 -5.78 7.91 -10.78
N VAL A 337 -6.44 6.81 -11.14
CA VAL A 337 -6.19 6.07 -12.38
C VAL A 337 -6.43 6.92 -13.64
N ASN A 338 -7.33 7.91 -13.57
CA ASN A 338 -7.64 8.77 -14.71
C ASN A 338 -6.48 9.71 -15.06
N LYS A 339 -5.64 10.05 -14.07
CA LYS A 339 -4.46 10.89 -14.24
C LYS A 339 -3.18 10.12 -14.43
N CYS A 340 -3.24 8.80 -14.61
CA CYS A 340 -2.06 7.93 -14.64
C CYS A 340 -1.18 8.09 -13.38
N GLU A 341 -1.80 8.39 -12.23
CA GLU A 341 -1.12 8.41 -10.94
C GLU A 341 -0.85 6.96 -10.50
N ILE A 342 0.41 6.62 -10.26
CA ILE A 342 0.81 5.27 -9.85
C ILE A 342 1.07 5.16 -8.35
N ALA A 343 1.38 6.27 -7.69
CA ALA A 343 1.56 6.37 -6.24
C ALA A 343 1.27 7.79 -5.76
N ARG A 344 0.83 7.93 -4.51
CA ARG A 344 0.68 9.22 -3.83
C ARG A 344 1.31 9.18 -2.45
N PHE A 345 2.21 10.12 -2.20
CA PHE A 345 2.80 10.34 -0.88
C PHE A 345 2.07 11.45 -0.15
N TYR A 346 1.97 11.32 1.17
CA TYR A 346 1.55 12.38 2.09
C TYR A 346 2.73 12.77 2.95
N LYS A 347 3.53 13.71 2.44
CA LYS A 347 4.76 14.15 3.08
C LYS A 347 4.43 15.00 4.31
N LEU A 348 4.94 14.59 5.46
CA LEU A 348 4.78 15.35 6.69
C LEU A 348 5.90 16.37 6.82
N HIS A 349 5.52 17.61 7.07
CA HIS A 349 6.40 18.68 7.53
C HIS A 349 6.17 18.92 9.03
N GLU A 350 6.73 19.97 9.61
CA GLU A 350 6.50 20.25 11.04
C GLU A 350 5.03 20.60 11.35
N ARG A 351 4.37 21.36 10.46
CA ARG A 351 2.97 21.78 10.64
C ARG A 351 2.06 21.61 9.41
N LYS A 352 2.46 20.76 8.47
CA LYS A 352 1.78 20.61 7.18
C LYS A 352 1.83 19.16 6.71
N VAL A 353 0.75 18.68 6.11
CA VAL A 353 0.72 17.46 5.31
C VAL A 353 0.59 17.88 3.84
N GLU A 354 1.57 17.48 3.04
CA GLU A 354 1.69 17.85 1.62
C GLU A 354 1.55 16.61 0.74
N PRO A 355 0.45 16.49 -0.04
CA PRO A 355 0.30 15.42 -1.00
C PRO A 355 1.27 15.58 -2.19
N ILE A 356 1.87 14.48 -2.62
CA ILE A 356 2.78 14.40 -3.77
C ILE A 356 2.34 13.25 -4.65
N SER A 357 1.86 13.56 -5.85
CA SER A 357 1.47 12.57 -6.86
C SER A 357 2.67 12.13 -7.68
N MET A 358 2.83 10.82 -7.87
CA MET A 358 3.79 10.21 -8.78
C MET A 358 3.04 9.76 -10.03
N THR A 359 3.31 10.40 -11.17
CA THR A 359 2.53 10.22 -12.39
C THR A 359 3.38 9.68 -13.53
N VAL A 360 2.84 8.70 -14.26
CA VAL A 360 3.40 8.27 -15.55
C VAL A 360 2.79 9.16 -16.65
N PRO A 361 3.58 9.94 -17.39
CA PRO A 361 3.04 10.83 -18.42
C PRO A 361 2.54 10.01 -19.63
N ARG A 362 1.23 9.80 -19.72
CA ARG A 362 0.56 9.21 -20.88
C ARG A 362 -0.36 10.24 -21.54
N LYS A 363 -0.47 10.18 -22.86
CA LYS A 363 -1.39 11.00 -23.67
C LYS A 363 -2.56 10.14 -24.15
N SER A 364 -3.34 9.62 -23.21
CA SER A 364 -4.47 8.76 -23.54
C SER A 364 -5.60 8.98 -22.55
N ASP A 365 -6.81 9.09 -23.10
CA ASP A 365 -8.07 9.13 -22.35
C ASP A 365 -8.69 7.72 -22.28
N LEU A 366 -7.84 6.68 -22.23
CA LEU A 366 -8.24 5.29 -22.03
C LEU A 366 -7.60 4.78 -20.74
N PHE A 367 -8.26 3.84 -20.09
CA PHE A 367 -7.69 3.12 -18.96
C PHE A 367 -6.36 2.44 -19.36
N GLN A 368 -5.30 2.74 -18.63
CA GLN A 368 -3.95 2.20 -18.89
C GLN A 368 -3.76 0.88 -18.15
N GLY A 369 -4.32 -0.21 -18.67
CA GLY A 369 -4.23 -1.54 -18.04
C GLY A 369 -2.79 -2.05 -17.85
N ASP A 370 -1.83 -1.54 -18.63
CA ASP A 370 -0.41 -1.88 -18.46
C ASP A 370 0.23 -1.23 -17.22
N LEU A 371 -0.34 -0.13 -16.71
CA LEU A 371 0.11 0.55 -15.49
C LEU A 371 -0.61 0.03 -14.23
N TYR A 372 -1.80 -0.54 -14.43
CA TYR A 372 -2.70 -0.97 -13.37
C TYR A 372 -3.09 -2.43 -13.59
N PRO A 373 -2.17 -3.39 -13.35
CA PRO A 373 -2.55 -4.79 -13.23
C PRO A 373 -3.51 -4.97 -12.05
N ASP A 374 -4.17 -6.12 -11.96
CA ASP A 374 -5.03 -6.43 -10.83
C ASP A 374 -4.21 -6.38 -9.52
N THR A 375 -4.72 -5.61 -8.56
CA THR A 375 -4.02 -5.27 -7.31
C THR A 375 -4.72 -5.92 -6.12
N ALA A 376 -4.08 -5.98 -4.95
CA ALA A 376 -4.70 -6.53 -3.75
C ALA A 376 -5.97 -5.74 -3.36
N GLY A 377 -7.08 -6.46 -3.24
CA GLY A 377 -8.37 -5.93 -2.80
C GLY A 377 -8.46 -5.72 -1.29
N SER A 378 -9.66 -5.34 -0.83
CA SER A 378 -10.00 -5.30 0.60
C SER A 378 -10.58 -6.62 1.11
N GLU A 379 -10.89 -7.56 0.22
CA GLU A 379 -11.40 -8.86 0.65
C GLU A 379 -10.23 -9.77 1.07
N PRO A 380 -10.25 -10.31 2.30
CA PRO A 380 -9.24 -11.25 2.75
C PRO A 380 -9.38 -12.57 1.96
N ALA A 381 -8.25 -13.20 1.66
CA ALA A 381 -8.23 -14.51 1.02
C ALA A 381 -8.49 -15.66 2.02
N LEU A 382 -8.14 -15.45 3.29
CA LEU A 382 -8.31 -16.42 4.37
C LEU A 382 -8.95 -15.79 5.59
N LEU A 383 -9.69 -16.60 6.34
CA LEU A 383 -10.05 -16.28 7.71
C LEU A 383 -8.85 -16.51 8.65
N ALA A 384 -8.90 -15.90 9.83
CA ALA A 384 -7.85 -16.06 10.85
C ALA A 384 -7.59 -17.55 11.14
N ASP A 385 -8.65 -18.31 11.43
CA ASP A 385 -8.53 -19.72 11.83
C ASP A 385 -7.96 -20.62 10.72
N GLU A 386 -8.23 -20.30 9.46
CA GLU A 386 -7.69 -21.04 8.30
C GLU A 386 -6.18 -20.83 8.17
N TRP A 387 -5.72 -19.59 8.32
CA TRP A 387 -4.31 -19.27 8.31
C TRP A 387 -3.58 -19.88 9.52
N ILE A 388 -4.20 -19.82 10.70
CA ILE A 388 -3.69 -20.43 11.94
C ILE A 388 -3.59 -21.95 11.78
N ALA A 389 -4.54 -22.59 11.08
CA ALA A 389 -4.49 -24.01 10.73
C ALA A 389 -3.42 -24.37 9.70
N GLY A 390 -2.70 -23.37 9.14
CA GLY A 390 -1.56 -23.58 8.25
C GLY A 390 -1.89 -23.40 6.75
N GLN A 391 -3.04 -22.83 6.41
CA GLN A 391 -3.35 -22.50 5.02
C GLN A 391 -2.60 -21.24 4.58
N ASP A 392 -2.17 -21.23 3.32
CA ASP A 392 -1.51 -20.09 2.68
C ASP A 392 -2.29 -19.72 1.42
N ALA A 393 -2.61 -18.43 1.27
CA ALA A 393 -3.26 -17.91 0.07
C ALA A 393 -2.74 -16.50 -0.25
N PRO A 394 -2.44 -16.21 -1.53
CA PRO A 394 -2.14 -14.85 -1.95
C PRO A 394 -3.38 -13.95 -1.81
N PRO A 395 -3.20 -12.62 -1.68
CA PRO A 395 -4.31 -11.67 -1.61
C PRO A 395 -5.23 -11.78 -2.82
N LEU A 396 -6.54 -11.63 -2.60
CA LEU A 396 -7.52 -11.59 -3.68
C LEU A 396 -7.31 -10.32 -4.51
N LEU A 397 -7.21 -10.47 -5.82
CA LEU A 397 -6.89 -9.37 -6.72
C LEU A 397 -8.16 -8.75 -7.29
N VAL A 398 -8.16 -7.41 -7.40
CA VAL A 398 -9.24 -6.62 -7.96
C VAL A 398 -8.72 -5.70 -9.06
N SER A 399 -9.53 -5.51 -10.10
CA SER A 399 -9.21 -4.58 -11.18
C SER A 399 -9.53 -3.14 -10.78
N LEU A 400 -8.61 -2.22 -11.03
CA LEU A 400 -8.84 -0.78 -10.81
C LEU A 400 -9.60 -0.10 -11.95
N SER A 401 -9.99 -0.85 -12.98
CA SER A 401 -10.76 -0.34 -14.12
C SER A 401 -12.10 0.28 -13.72
N GLY A 402 -12.74 -0.20 -12.64
CA GLY A 402 -13.99 0.37 -12.13
C GLY A 402 -13.87 1.80 -11.57
N GLY A 403 -12.66 2.23 -11.18
CA GLY A 403 -12.39 3.62 -10.77
C GLY A 403 -12.15 4.58 -11.95
N TYR A 404 -12.13 4.05 -13.18
CA TYR A 404 -11.93 4.84 -14.38
C TYR A 404 -13.25 5.49 -14.83
N ASN A 405 -13.27 6.82 -14.90
CA ASN A 405 -14.40 7.57 -15.43
C ASN A 405 -14.09 7.96 -16.87
N ALA A 406 -14.72 7.27 -17.83
CA ALA A 406 -14.58 7.65 -19.23
C ALA A 406 -15.08 9.10 -19.42
N PRO A 407 -14.32 9.97 -20.09
CA PRO A 407 -14.80 11.32 -20.37
C PRO A 407 -16.09 11.24 -21.18
N PRO A 408 -17.07 12.14 -20.94
CA PRO A 408 -18.30 12.15 -21.71
C PRO A 408 -17.94 12.27 -23.18
N SER A 409 -18.39 11.30 -23.98
CA SER A 409 -18.15 11.28 -25.41
C SER A 409 -18.63 12.62 -25.98
N LYS A 410 -17.70 13.46 -26.45
CA LYS A 410 -18.08 14.58 -27.30
C LYS A 410 -18.69 13.96 -28.54
N HIS A 411 -20.02 13.94 -28.63
CA HIS A 411 -20.74 13.74 -29.87
C HIS A 411 -20.22 14.80 -30.82
N ARG A 412 -19.26 14.42 -31.64
CA ARG A 412 -18.75 15.25 -32.71
C ARG A 412 -19.68 14.96 -33.86
N ASP A 413 -20.79 15.71 -33.92
CA ASP A 413 -21.64 15.81 -35.10
C ASP A 413 -20.82 16.44 -36.22
N THR A 414 -19.97 15.63 -36.85
CA THR A 414 -19.38 15.95 -38.14
C THR A 414 -20.20 15.25 -39.20
N ILE A 415 -21.27 15.92 -39.61
CA ILE A 415 -21.77 15.82 -40.98
C ILE A 415 -20.59 16.21 -41.88
N ARG A 416 -19.92 15.22 -42.45
CA ARG A 416 -19.02 15.42 -43.59
C ARG A 416 -19.46 14.48 -44.69
N SER A 417 -20.16 15.07 -45.66
CA SER A 417 -20.43 14.53 -46.97
C SER A 417 -19.14 13.98 -47.60
N LYS A 418 -19.20 12.75 -48.10
CA LYS A 418 -18.17 12.15 -48.95
C LYS A 418 -18.14 12.88 -50.30
N PRO A 419 -16.97 13.32 -50.80
CA PRO A 419 -16.79 13.54 -52.22
C PRO A 419 -16.54 12.18 -52.91
N GLN A 420 -17.35 11.89 -53.92
CA GLN A 420 -17.15 10.80 -54.88
C GLN A 420 -15.87 11.04 -55.68
N LEU A 421 -15.01 10.02 -55.76
CA LEU A 421 -13.96 9.92 -56.77
C LEU A 421 -14.19 8.64 -57.58
N VAL A 422 -14.34 8.88 -58.88
CA VAL A 422 -14.56 7.89 -59.94
C VAL A 422 -13.20 7.35 -60.38
N SER A 423 -13.04 6.03 -60.44
CA SER A 423 -12.09 5.40 -61.36
C SER A 423 -12.58 4.01 -61.77
N GLN A 424 -12.54 3.78 -63.08
CA GLN A 424 -13.11 2.65 -63.82
C GLN A 424 -12.33 1.33 -63.70
N ASP A 425 -13.10 0.24 -63.82
CA ASP A 425 -12.86 -1.14 -64.25
C ASP A 425 -11.43 -1.69 -64.45
N SER A 426 -11.16 -2.87 -63.87
CA SER A 426 -11.32 -4.17 -64.54
C SER A 426 -10.70 -5.33 -63.74
N GLY A 427 -11.34 -6.52 -63.78
CA GLY A 427 -10.66 -7.79 -63.50
C GLY A 427 -11.33 -8.68 -62.45
N ALA A 428 -11.99 -9.73 -62.94
CA ALA A 428 -12.78 -10.72 -62.21
C ALA A 428 -11.99 -11.62 -61.25
N GLY A 429 -12.67 -12.09 -60.18
CA GLY A 429 -12.24 -13.20 -59.33
C GLY A 429 -13.31 -13.54 -58.31
N ALA A 430 -14.06 -14.62 -58.56
CA ALA A 430 -15.28 -15.04 -57.87
C ALA A 430 -15.06 -15.57 -56.44
N ALA A 431 -16.03 -15.28 -55.55
CA ALA A 431 -16.27 -15.97 -54.28
C ALA A 431 -16.94 -17.35 -54.51
N PRO A 432 -16.93 -18.28 -53.53
CA PRO A 432 -18.07 -18.41 -52.59
C PRO A 432 -17.68 -19.02 -51.20
N PRO A 433 -18.63 -19.38 -50.31
CA PRO A 433 -19.65 -18.56 -49.65
C PRO A 433 -19.52 -18.58 -48.11
N SER A 434 -20.25 -17.66 -47.46
CA SER A 434 -20.38 -17.46 -46.02
C SER A 434 -21.37 -18.43 -45.35
N ALA A 435 -21.15 -18.69 -44.04
CA ALA A 435 -22.14 -19.15 -43.06
C ALA A 435 -22.21 -18.12 -41.90
N PRO A 436 -23.35 -17.99 -41.19
CA PRO A 436 -23.79 -16.71 -40.64
C PRO A 436 -23.36 -16.50 -39.19
N THR A 437 -22.98 -15.27 -38.85
CA THR A 437 -23.00 -14.76 -37.46
C THR A 437 -24.05 -13.66 -37.38
N SER A 438 -25.11 -13.94 -36.63
CA SER A 438 -26.21 -13.03 -36.32
C SER A 438 -25.71 -11.83 -35.53
N THR A 439 -25.77 -10.64 -36.12
CA THR A 439 -25.61 -9.37 -35.40
C THR A 439 -26.93 -9.01 -34.74
N THR A 440 -27.07 -9.36 -33.47
CA THR A 440 -28.17 -8.88 -32.61
C THR A 440 -28.05 -7.36 -32.48
N THR A 441 -29.10 -6.62 -32.79
CA THR A 441 -29.08 -5.15 -32.78
C THR A 441 -29.11 -4.63 -31.34
N SER A 442 -28.56 -3.43 -31.11
CA SER A 442 -28.49 -2.82 -29.77
C SER A 442 -29.85 -2.62 -29.09
N GLU A 443 -30.95 -2.62 -29.86
CA GLU A 443 -32.32 -2.54 -29.33
C GLU A 443 -32.78 -3.87 -28.72
N ASP A 444 -32.37 -5.01 -29.27
CA ASP A 444 -32.74 -6.32 -28.75
C ASP A 444 -32.06 -6.56 -27.38
N LEU A 445 -30.79 -6.15 -27.24
CA LEU A 445 -30.07 -6.23 -25.97
C LEU A 445 -30.70 -5.32 -24.89
N LEU A 446 -31.17 -4.14 -25.29
CA LEU A 446 -31.84 -3.22 -24.37
C LEU A 446 -33.18 -3.79 -23.88
N ASN A 447 -33.94 -4.42 -24.78
CA ASN A 447 -35.21 -5.06 -24.44
C ASN A 447 -35.01 -6.27 -23.53
N GLU A 448 -33.95 -7.04 -23.73
CA GLU A 448 -33.58 -8.18 -22.87
C GLU A 448 -33.18 -7.72 -21.46
N LEU A 449 -32.35 -6.68 -21.34
CA LEU A 449 -31.99 -6.07 -20.05
C LEU A 449 -33.20 -5.49 -19.30
N LEU A 450 -34.15 -4.87 -20.01
CA LEU A 450 -35.39 -4.36 -19.41
C LEU A 450 -36.28 -5.50 -18.90
N ALA A 451 -36.32 -6.63 -19.61
CA ALA A 451 -37.06 -7.81 -19.18
C ALA A 451 -36.43 -8.43 -17.92
N GLU A 452 -35.10 -8.55 -17.86
CA GLU A 452 -34.38 -9.02 -16.68
C GLU A 452 -34.58 -8.10 -15.47
N MET A 453 -34.48 -6.78 -15.65
CA MET A 453 -34.75 -5.81 -14.59
C MET A 453 -36.17 -5.95 -14.02
N LYS A 454 -37.16 -6.23 -14.87
CA LYS A 454 -38.53 -6.44 -14.43
C LYS A 454 -38.69 -7.76 -13.68
N ALA A 455 -38.02 -8.83 -14.12
CA ALA A 455 -38.02 -10.12 -13.43
C ALA A 455 -37.34 -10.03 -12.05
N LEU A 456 -36.19 -9.36 -11.95
CA LEU A 456 -35.48 -9.15 -10.69
C LEU A 456 -36.31 -8.33 -9.70
N ARG A 457 -36.99 -7.27 -10.16
CA ARG A 457 -37.91 -6.50 -9.30
C ARG A 457 -39.05 -7.36 -8.74
N ALA A 458 -39.58 -8.29 -9.52
CA ALA A 458 -40.62 -9.21 -9.04
C ALA A 458 -40.08 -10.17 -7.97
N VAL A 459 -38.86 -10.69 -8.14
CA VAL A 459 -38.19 -11.55 -7.16
C VAL A 459 -37.93 -10.81 -5.85
N VAL A 460 -37.41 -9.58 -5.92
CA VAL A 460 -37.17 -8.74 -4.74
C VAL A 460 -38.46 -8.50 -3.98
N LEU A 461 -39.56 -8.18 -4.69
CA LEU A 461 -40.85 -7.91 -4.05
C LEU A 461 -41.44 -9.16 -3.37
N ALA A 462 -41.28 -10.34 -3.99
CA ALA A 462 -41.67 -11.61 -3.39
C ALA A 462 -40.80 -11.96 -2.15
N GLN A 463 -39.51 -11.66 -2.19
CA GLN A 463 -38.61 -11.86 -1.04
C GLN A 463 -38.95 -10.91 0.11
N SER A 464 -39.24 -9.63 -0.16
CA SER A 464 -39.66 -8.67 0.87
C SER A 464 -40.95 -9.11 1.57
N GLN A 465 -41.94 -9.62 0.83
CA GLN A 465 -43.17 -10.17 1.42
C GLN A 465 -42.91 -11.41 2.28
N ARG A 466 -41.96 -12.27 1.86
CA ARG A 466 -41.57 -13.45 2.64
C ARG A 466 -40.84 -13.08 3.92
N ILE A 467 -39.98 -12.07 3.87
CA ILE A 467 -39.28 -11.53 5.05
C ILE A 467 -40.29 -10.98 6.04
N GLU A 468 -41.25 -10.16 5.57
CA GLU A 468 -42.30 -9.60 6.45
C GLU A 468 -43.17 -10.69 7.10
N LEU A 469 -43.47 -11.77 6.39
CA LEU A 469 -44.19 -12.93 6.94
C LEU A 469 -43.36 -13.63 8.04
N LEU A 470 -42.07 -13.84 7.80
CA LEU A 470 -41.17 -14.49 8.74
C LEU A 470 -40.95 -13.63 9.98
N GLU A 471 -40.81 -12.31 9.83
CA GLU A 471 -40.71 -11.37 10.95
C GLU A 471 -41.98 -11.39 11.82
N ARG A 472 -43.16 -11.48 11.21
CA ARG A 472 -44.42 -11.64 11.94
C ARG A 472 -44.55 -13.00 12.64
N GLN A 473 -43.95 -14.06 12.10
CA GLN A 473 -43.91 -15.37 12.74
C GLN A 473 -42.93 -15.39 13.91
N LEU A 474 -41.77 -14.76 13.75
CA LEU A 474 -40.76 -14.58 14.80
C LEU A 474 -41.33 -13.79 15.99
N ALA A 475 -42.04 -12.69 15.72
CA ALA A 475 -42.69 -11.89 16.75
C ALA A 475 -43.72 -12.69 17.58
N ARG A 476 -44.49 -13.60 16.94
CA ARG A 476 -45.44 -14.46 17.67
C ARG A 476 -44.75 -15.50 18.55
N ILE A 477 -43.63 -16.04 18.08
CA ILE A 477 -42.81 -16.98 18.84
C ILE A 477 -42.18 -16.28 20.05
N GLU A 478 -41.72 -15.02 19.89
CA GLU A 478 -41.19 -14.21 20.99
C GLU A 478 -42.26 -13.85 22.04
N ASP A 479 -43.51 -13.66 21.62
CA ASP A 479 -44.66 -13.41 22.51
C ASP A 479 -45.25 -14.68 23.16
N GLY A 480 -44.73 -15.88 22.84
CA GLY A 480 -45.07 -17.14 23.50
C GLY A 480 -46.32 -17.86 22.97
N ASP A 481 -46.86 -17.44 21.83
CA ASP A 481 -47.88 -18.20 21.09
C ASP A 481 -47.18 -19.17 20.11
N VAL A 482 -47.35 -20.47 20.33
CA VAL A 482 -46.68 -21.57 19.59
C VAL A 482 -46.85 -21.49 18.08
#